data_AF-A0A969WM64-F1
#
_entry.id   AF-A0A969WM64-F1
#
_cell.length_a   1.000
_cell.length_b   1.000
_cell.length_c   1.000
_cell.angle_alpha   90.00
_cell.angle_beta   90.00
_cell.angle_gamma   90.00
#
_symmetry.space_group_name_H-M   'P 1'
#
loop_
_entity.id
_entity.type
_entity.pdbx_description
1 polymer ?
#
loop_
_entity_poly.entity_id
_entity_poly.type
_entity_poly.pdbx_seq_one_letter_code
_entity_poly.pdbx_strand_id
1 'polypeptide(L)'
;AQVYKDLSPQESATLKDVYDKAVLELISKKENKKRLEEKFKHFNFDLLRIYPQPLIILLTTCPTALARLEKYLLNKINLTTFDRGLLVVLLCQSNFSNKKLFNKLQSNEQLRPIFEFIKHKKVIDDKNTGYYDIEFKKMTFLIKQVSFIEQIRQRIYFERQSHYSVSLNHLLNEIQLACSILDGKDIKTYKEPEVAVFLTSKGLNNPTKTKISNLFNRRNNNPVSHSGSDSRVAWAVEKTEYFDYKNHVKKTMETIVS
;
A
#
# COMPACT_ATOMS: atom_id res chain seq x y z
N ALA A 1 1.37 -1.03 2.98
CA ALA A 1 2.25 -0.60 4.10
C ALA A 1 3.64 -0.37 3.55
N GLN A 2 3.99 0.89 3.34
CA GLN A 2 5.12 1.30 2.51
C GLN A 2 6.30 1.77 3.38
N VAL A 3 7.20 0.84 3.70
CA VAL A 3 8.51 1.13 4.34
C VAL A 3 9.65 0.56 3.48
N TYR A 4 9.42 0.42 2.17
CA TYR A 4 10.22 -0.46 1.30
C TYR A 4 10.89 0.29 0.16
N LYS A 5 11.69 1.33 0.48
CA LYS A 5 12.42 2.08 -0.55
C LYS A 5 13.90 1.72 -0.70
N ASP A 6 14.45 0.85 0.16
CA ASP A 6 15.86 0.44 0.08
C ASP A 6 16.05 -1.08 0.22
N LEU A 7 15.14 -1.89 -0.34
CA LEU A 7 15.37 -3.34 -0.42
C LEU A 7 16.20 -3.63 -1.66
N SER A 8 17.32 -4.31 -1.47
CA SER A 8 18.09 -4.90 -2.56
C SER A 8 17.18 -5.81 -3.41
N PRO A 9 17.50 -6.03 -4.70
CA PRO A 9 16.75 -6.95 -5.56
C PRO A 9 16.57 -8.35 -4.93
N GLN A 10 17.55 -8.78 -4.14
CA GLN A 10 17.55 -10.06 -3.45
C GLN A 10 16.58 -10.09 -2.26
N GLU A 11 16.48 -9.01 -1.49
CA GLU A 11 15.47 -8.89 -0.43
C GLU A 11 14.05 -8.79 -1.00
N SER A 12 13.87 -8.10 -2.13
CA SER A 12 12.59 -8.02 -2.84
C SER A 12 12.14 -9.39 -3.37
N ALA A 13 13.06 -10.19 -3.92
CA ALA A 13 12.79 -11.57 -4.34
C ALA A 13 12.45 -12.46 -3.13
N THR A 14 13.25 -12.39 -2.07
CA THR A 14 13.00 -13.14 -0.82
C THR A 14 11.63 -12.81 -0.21
N LEU A 15 11.20 -11.55 -0.28
CA LEU A 15 9.89 -11.14 0.20
C LEU A 15 8.76 -11.64 -0.70
N LYS A 16 8.94 -11.59 -2.03
CA LYS A 16 7.97 -12.21 -2.94
C LYS A 16 7.79 -13.69 -2.63
N ASP A 17 8.86 -14.41 -2.32
CA ASP A 17 8.80 -15.83 -1.97
C ASP A 17 8.14 -16.05 -0.60
N VAL A 18 8.46 -15.24 0.42
CA VAL A 18 7.86 -15.39 1.76
C VAL A 18 6.37 -14.99 1.78
N TYR A 19 5.95 -14.05 0.93
CA TYR A 19 4.55 -13.69 0.72
C TYR A 19 3.84 -14.57 -0.31
N ASP A 20 4.54 -15.50 -0.95
CA ASP A 20 3.90 -16.46 -1.86
C ASP A 20 2.91 -17.32 -1.07
N LYS A 21 1.72 -17.50 -1.65
CA LYS A 21 0.63 -18.23 -1.02
C LYS A 21 1.05 -19.67 -0.69
N ALA A 22 1.83 -20.32 -1.55
CA ALA A 22 2.32 -21.67 -1.34
C ALA A 22 3.31 -21.73 -0.15
N VAL A 23 4.13 -20.70 0.03
CA VAL A 23 5.07 -20.62 1.17
C VAL A 23 4.34 -20.36 2.47
N LEU A 24 3.34 -19.47 2.47
CA LEU A 24 2.47 -19.26 3.63
C LEU A 24 1.67 -20.52 4.00
N GLU A 25 1.14 -21.24 3.02
CA GLU A 25 0.46 -22.53 3.21
C GLU A 25 1.42 -23.58 3.78
N LEU A 26 2.65 -23.64 3.27
CA LEU A 26 3.68 -24.55 3.76
C LEU A 26 4.07 -24.25 5.20
N ILE A 27 4.34 -22.99 5.54
CA ILE A 27 4.66 -22.54 6.90
C ILE A 27 3.48 -22.78 7.85
N SER A 28 2.25 -22.67 7.35
CA SER A 28 1.05 -22.82 8.15
C SER A 28 0.76 -24.27 8.56
N LYS A 29 1.39 -25.27 7.93
CA LYS A 29 1.27 -26.69 8.30
C LYS A 29 1.70 -26.93 9.75
N LYS A 30 0.98 -27.82 10.44
CA LYS A 30 1.19 -28.10 11.87
C LYS A 30 2.61 -28.58 12.18
N GLU A 31 3.20 -29.45 11.35
CA GLU A 31 4.58 -29.89 11.55
C GLU A 31 5.58 -28.73 11.42
N ASN A 32 5.40 -27.85 10.44
CA ASN A 32 6.31 -26.73 10.20
C ASN A 32 6.20 -25.66 11.29
N LYS A 33 4.99 -25.40 11.81
CA LYS A 33 4.81 -24.54 12.99
C LYS A 33 5.57 -25.08 14.21
N LYS A 34 5.50 -26.39 14.48
CA LYS A 34 6.27 -27.00 15.58
C LYS A 34 7.79 -26.83 15.39
N ARG A 35 8.29 -27.06 14.17
CA ARG A 35 9.72 -26.87 13.86
C ARG A 35 10.14 -25.40 14.03
N LEU A 36 9.29 -24.46 13.62
CA LEU A 36 9.54 -23.03 13.84
C LEU A 36 9.53 -22.67 15.32
N GLU A 37 8.60 -23.21 16.11
CA GLU A 37 8.56 -23.03 17.57
C GLU A 37 9.86 -23.46 18.23
N GLU A 38 10.37 -24.63 17.87
CA GLU A 38 11.64 -25.14 18.36
C GLU A 38 12.81 -24.23 17.99
N LYS A 39 12.87 -23.76 16.73
CA LYS A 39 13.91 -22.83 16.27
C LYS A 39 13.85 -21.49 16.99
N PHE A 40 12.66 -21.00 17.30
CA PHE A 40 12.50 -19.73 17.98
C PHE A 40 12.72 -19.80 19.49
N LYS A 41 12.70 -20.99 20.13
CA LYS A 41 12.72 -21.18 21.59
C LYS A 41 13.75 -20.34 22.35
N HIS A 42 14.94 -20.16 21.79
CA HIS A 42 16.03 -19.38 22.37
C HIS A 42 16.47 -18.20 21.48
N PHE A 43 15.59 -17.78 20.57
CA PHE A 43 15.89 -16.72 19.62
C PHE A 43 16.19 -15.39 20.31
N ASN A 44 17.26 -14.73 19.86
CA ASN A 44 17.60 -13.37 20.26
C ASN A 44 16.81 -12.37 19.41
N PHE A 45 15.81 -11.73 20.01
CA PHE A 45 14.94 -10.77 19.31
C PHE A 45 15.65 -9.50 18.85
N ASP A 46 16.84 -9.17 19.34
CA ASP A 46 17.63 -8.06 18.80
C ASP A 46 18.10 -8.32 17.36
N LEU A 47 18.17 -9.59 16.93
CA LEU A 47 18.50 -9.97 15.55
C LEU A 47 17.41 -9.59 14.54
N LEU A 48 16.21 -9.23 15.00
CA LEU A 48 15.16 -8.71 14.12
C LEU A 48 15.60 -7.45 13.37
N ARG A 49 16.60 -6.72 13.87
CA ARG A 49 17.13 -5.54 13.19
C ARG A 49 17.87 -5.85 11.90
N ILE A 50 18.39 -7.07 11.76
CA ILE A 50 19.21 -7.47 10.62
C ILE A 50 18.32 -7.89 9.45
N TYR A 51 17.30 -8.71 9.71
CA TYR A 51 16.34 -9.19 8.69
C TYR A 51 14.88 -9.12 9.18
N PRO A 52 14.33 -7.92 9.38
CA PRO A 52 13.06 -7.75 10.09
C PRO A 52 11.90 -8.46 9.41
N GLN A 53 11.76 -8.31 8.10
CA GLN A 53 10.51 -8.69 7.43
C GLN A 53 10.27 -10.20 7.36
N PRO A 54 11.21 -11.04 6.87
CA PRO A 54 10.99 -12.49 6.87
C PRO A 54 10.81 -13.04 8.28
N LEU A 55 11.60 -12.54 9.24
CA LEU A 55 11.55 -12.99 10.62
C LEU A 55 10.23 -12.62 11.31
N ILE A 56 9.70 -11.41 11.09
CA ILE A 56 8.40 -11.02 11.62
C ILE A 56 7.30 -11.93 11.09
N ILE A 57 7.30 -12.26 9.80
CA ILE A 57 6.29 -13.17 9.19
C ILE A 57 6.39 -14.56 9.82
N LEU A 58 7.59 -15.11 9.93
CA LEU A 58 7.78 -16.42 10.56
C LEU A 58 7.34 -16.42 12.03
N LEU A 59 7.67 -15.36 12.78
CA LEU A 59 7.25 -15.22 14.17
C LEU A 59 5.74 -15.10 14.32
N THR A 60 5.05 -14.38 13.46
CA THR A 60 3.60 -14.13 13.58
C THR A 60 2.76 -15.34 13.18
N THR A 61 3.30 -16.25 12.36
CA THR A 61 2.66 -17.55 12.08
C THR A 61 2.71 -18.52 13.27
N CYS A 62 3.51 -18.20 14.28
CA CYS A 62 3.78 -19.02 15.46
C CYS A 62 3.29 -18.32 16.75
N PRO A 63 2.16 -18.74 17.34
CA PRO A 63 1.58 -18.06 18.51
C PRO A 63 2.54 -17.99 19.71
N THR A 64 3.30 -19.05 19.95
CA THR A 64 4.25 -19.12 21.08
C THR A 64 5.42 -18.15 20.91
N ALA A 65 5.99 -18.06 19.69
CA ALA A 65 7.09 -17.16 19.41
C ALA A 65 6.61 -15.70 19.37
N LEU A 66 5.42 -15.45 18.82
CA LEU A 66 4.76 -14.15 18.86
C LEU A 66 4.57 -13.67 20.31
N ALA A 67 4.00 -14.49 21.19
CA ALA A 67 3.82 -14.13 22.60
C ALA A 67 5.14 -13.78 23.31
N ARG A 68 6.24 -14.47 22.95
CA ARG A 68 7.58 -14.16 23.48
C ARG A 68 8.14 -12.85 22.93
N LEU A 69 7.91 -12.55 21.65
CA LEU A 69 8.26 -11.24 21.07
C LEU A 69 7.49 -10.11 21.75
N GLU A 70 6.18 -10.29 21.97
CA GLU A 70 5.36 -9.31 22.69
C GLU A 70 5.90 -9.06 24.10
N LYS A 71 6.22 -10.14 24.85
CA LYS A 71 6.81 -10.03 26.18
C LYS A 71 8.17 -9.31 26.16
N TYR A 72 9.02 -9.62 25.17
CA TYR A 72 10.30 -8.94 24.98
C TYR A 72 10.13 -7.43 24.77
N LEU A 73 9.19 -7.01 23.90
CA LEU A 73 8.91 -5.59 23.64
C LEU A 73 8.28 -4.87 24.85
N LEU A 74 7.38 -5.54 25.58
CA LEU A 74 6.77 -4.98 26.79
C LEU A 74 7.81 -4.75 27.89
N ASN A 75 8.76 -5.67 28.04
CA ASN A 75 9.81 -5.61 29.05
C ASN A 75 10.93 -4.62 28.72
N LYS A 76 11.07 -4.19 27.45
CA LYS A 76 12.06 -3.18 27.07
C LYS A 76 11.75 -1.85 27.75
N ILE A 77 12.71 -1.34 28.54
CA ILE A 77 12.58 -0.04 29.22
C ILE A 77 12.61 1.08 28.16
N ASN A 78 13.66 1.09 27.34
CA ASN A 78 13.86 2.07 26.29
C ASN A 78 13.55 1.48 24.92
N LEU A 79 12.60 2.10 24.21
CA LEU A 79 12.26 1.75 22.84
C LEU A 79 13.12 2.56 21.88
N THR A 80 13.87 1.88 21.02
CA THR A 80 14.52 2.50 19.86
C THR A 80 13.50 2.80 18.75
N THR A 81 13.89 3.56 17.72
CA THR A 81 13.05 3.78 16.53
C THR A 81 12.60 2.47 15.88
N PHE A 82 13.49 1.48 15.81
CA PHE A 82 13.15 0.14 15.31
C PHE A 82 12.08 -0.53 16.17
N ASP A 83 12.23 -0.51 17.50
CA ASP A 83 11.29 -1.17 18.41
C ASP A 83 9.88 -0.53 18.31
N ARG A 84 9.81 0.80 18.13
CA ARG A 84 8.55 1.52 17.88
C ARG A 84 7.92 1.14 16.55
N GLY A 85 8.72 1.06 15.49
CA GLY A 85 8.27 0.61 14.18
C GLY A 85 7.71 -0.81 14.24
N LEU A 86 8.39 -1.71 14.95
CA LEU A 86 7.95 -3.09 15.17
C LEU A 86 6.64 -3.15 15.96
N LEU A 87 6.49 -2.37 17.03
CA LEU A 87 5.24 -2.27 17.78
C LEU A 87 4.07 -1.82 16.88
N VAL A 88 4.28 -0.83 16.02
CA VAL A 88 3.27 -0.38 15.06
C VAL A 88 2.90 -1.51 14.09
N VAL A 89 3.88 -2.26 13.56
CA VAL A 89 3.63 -3.40 12.67
C VAL A 89 2.78 -4.48 13.36
N LEU A 90 3.11 -4.86 14.59
CA LEU A 90 2.34 -5.85 15.37
C LEU A 90 0.92 -5.36 15.70
N LEU A 91 0.77 -4.08 16.03
CA LEU A 91 -0.54 -3.48 16.26
C LEU A 91 -1.39 -3.48 14.99
N CYS A 92 -0.82 -3.15 13.83
CA CYS A 92 -1.53 -3.23 12.55
C CYS A 92 -2.05 -4.64 12.26
N GLN A 93 -1.25 -5.69 12.53
CA GLN A 93 -1.66 -7.08 12.32
C GLN A 93 -2.84 -7.51 13.20
N SER A 94 -2.97 -6.90 14.38
CA SER A 94 -4.07 -7.16 15.33
C SER A 94 -5.21 -6.13 15.25
N ASN A 95 -5.22 -5.27 14.23
CA ASN A 95 -6.14 -4.12 14.13
C ASN A 95 -6.17 -3.27 15.41
N PHE A 96 -5.01 -3.06 16.02
CA PHE A 96 -4.80 -2.30 17.26
C PHE A 96 -5.56 -2.87 18.47
N SER A 97 -5.95 -4.15 18.45
CA SER A 97 -6.67 -4.79 19.57
C SER A 97 -5.77 -5.14 20.77
N ASN A 98 -4.45 -5.30 20.58
CA ASN A 98 -3.53 -5.59 21.69
C ASN A 98 -3.28 -4.35 22.57
N LYS A 99 -4.12 -4.19 23.59
CA LYS A 99 -4.10 -3.04 24.52
C LYS A 99 -2.75 -2.88 25.24
N LYS A 100 -2.05 -3.97 25.56
CA LYS A 100 -0.76 -3.90 26.28
C LYS A 100 0.30 -3.24 25.42
N LEU A 101 0.45 -3.70 24.17
CA LEU A 101 1.39 -3.10 23.22
C LEU A 101 0.99 -1.66 22.87
N PHE A 102 -0.31 -1.40 22.71
CA PHE A 102 -0.82 -0.07 22.43
C PHE A 102 -0.47 0.91 23.55
N ASN A 103 -0.73 0.54 24.81
CA ASN A 103 -0.41 1.38 25.97
C ASN A 103 1.10 1.63 26.09
N LYS A 104 1.93 0.60 25.82
CA LYS A 104 3.40 0.73 25.80
C LYS A 104 3.87 1.74 24.76
N LEU A 105 3.24 1.74 23.58
CA LEU A 105 3.54 2.69 22.51
C LEU A 105 3.04 4.09 22.85
N GLN A 106 1.85 4.20 23.44
CA GLN A 106 1.23 5.46 23.85
C GLN A 106 1.98 6.17 24.98
N SER A 107 2.55 5.41 25.92
CA SER A 107 3.36 5.95 27.01
C SER A 107 4.75 6.40 26.55
N ASN A 108 5.12 6.19 25.28
CA ASN A 108 6.42 6.63 24.77
C ASN A 108 6.41 8.13 24.49
N GLU A 109 7.22 8.90 25.22
CA GLU A 109 7.27 10.36 25.11
C GLU A 109 7.55 10.87 23.68
N GLN A 110 8.42 10.17 22.94
CA GLN A 110 8.77 10.57 21.57
C GLN A 110 7.61 10.41 20.58
N LEU A 111 6.58 9.61 20.91
CA LEU A 111 5.38 9.45 20.10
C LEU A 111 4.19 10.26 20.62
N ARG A 112 4.32 10.95 21.77
CA ARG A 112 3.25 11.78 22.34
C ARG A 112 2.65 12.76 21.33
N PRO A 113 3.43 13.51 20.52
CA PRO A 113 2.85 14.43 19.53
C PRO A 113 1.97 13.72 18.49
N ILE A 114 2.31 12.49 18.11
CA ILE A 114 1.53 11.69 17.16
C ILE A 114 0.19 11.29 17.77
N PHE A 115 0.20 10.81 19.01
CA PHE A 115 -1.03 10.45 19.72
C PHE A 115 -1.91 11.66 20.01
N GLU A 116 -1.32 12.81 20.34
CA GLU A 116 -2.04 14.08 20.45
C GLU A 116 -2.66 14.46 19.11
N PHE A 117 -1.91 14.45 18.02
CA PHE A 117 -2.44 14.73 16.69
C PHE A 117 -3.62 13.82 16.31
N ILE A 118 -3.53 12.52 16.59
CA ILE A 118 -4.60 11.56 16.31
C ILE A 118 -5.85 11.84 17.17
N LYS A 119 -5.70 12.21 18.45
CA LYS A 119 -6.84 12.53 19.32
C LYS A 119 -7.71 13.67 18.75
N HIS A 120 -7.08 14.67 18.12
CA HIS A 120 -7.78 15.83 17.54
C HIS A 120 -8.43 15.51 16.19
N LYS A 121 -7.98 14.45 15.49
CA LYS A 121 -8.52 14.02 14.18
C LYS A 121 -9.73 13.09 14.24
N LYS A 122 -10.39 12.96 15.39
CA LYS A 122 -11.63 12.16 15.52
C LYS A 122 -12.78 12.63 14.62
N VAL A 123 -12.71 13.86 14.08
CA VAL A 123 -13.62 14.31 13.03
C VAL A 123 -13.02 13.88 11.69
N ILE A 124 -13.49 12.77 11.14
CA ILE A 124 -13.31 12.51 9.71
C ILE A 124 -14.10 13.61 9.03
N ASP A 125 -13.41 14.55 8.38
CA ASP A 125 -14.06 15.48 7.49
C ASP A 125 -14.55 14.69 6.27
N ASP A 126 -15.78 14.21 6.36
CA ASP A 126 -16.43 13.42 5.31
C ASP A 126 -16.61 14.21 4.00
N LYS A 127 -16.47 15.55 4.05
CA LYS A 127 -16.59 16.45 2.92
C LYS A 127 -15.24 16.76 2.29
N ASN A 128 -14.20 17.02 3.09
CA ASN A 128 -12.84 17.30 2.61
C ASN A 128 -11.92 16.10 2.81
N THR A 129 -12.16 15.03 2.06
CA THR A 129 -11.36 13.81 2.13
C THR A 129 -9.91 14.00 1.62
N GLY A 130 -9.64 15.10 0.93
CA GLY A 130 -8.37 15.38 0.26
C GLY A 130 -8.11 14.51 -0.97
N TYR A 131 -8.97 13.52 -1.24
CA TYR A 131 -8.92 12.69 -2.44
C TYR A 131 -9.86 13.27 -3.50
N TYR A 132 -9.31 14.16 -4.33
CA TYR A 132 -10.05 14.88 -5.37
C TYR A 132 -11.28 15.65 -4.86
N ASP A 133 -11.36 15.92 -3.55
CA ASP A 133 -12.48 16.56 -2.88
C ASP A 133 -13.81 15.78 -3.02
N ILE A 134 -13.71 14.46 -3.25
CA ILE A 134 -14.86 13.57 -3.35
C ILE A 134 -15.31 13.18 -1.94
N GLU A 135 -16.62 13.27 -1.67
CA GLU A 135 -17.21 12.87 -0.39
C GLU A 135 -16.90 11.40 -0.04
N PHE A 136 -16.59 11.16 1.24
CA PHE A 136 -16.18 9.84 1.71
C PHE A 136 -17.24 8.75 1.44
N LYS A 137 -18.53 9.11 1.57
CA LYS A 137 -19.66 8.20 1.35
C LYS A 137 -19.66 7.60 -0.07
N LYS A 138 -19.35 8.42 -1.08
CA LYS A 138 -19.26 8.00 -2.49
C LYS A 138 -18.10 7.04 -2.75
N MET A 139 -17.06 7.10 -1.93
CA MET A 139 -15.84 6.32 -2.07
C MET A 139 -15.85 5.00 -1.29
N THR A 140 -16.89 4.72 -0.48
CA THR A 140 -16.92 3.58 0.46
C THR A 140 -16.65 2.22 -0.18
N PHE A 141 -17.08 2.00 -1.43
CA PHE A 141 -16.82 0.75 -2.16
C PHE A 141 -15.34 0.62 -2.58
N LEU A 142 -14.73 1.73 -2.99
CA LEU A 142 -13.35 1.78 -3.48
C LEU A 142 -12.34 1.69 -2.34
N ILE A 143 -12.57 2.39 -1.23
CA ILE A 143 -11.62 2.42 -0.09
C ILE A 143 -11.52 1.10 0.67
N LYS A 144 -12.51 0.20 0.51
CA LYS A 144 -12.45 -1.17 1.04
C LYS A 144 -11.43 -2.03 0.28
N GLN A 145 -11.04 -1.61 -0.92
CA GLN A 145 -10.08 -2.33 -1.74
C GLN A 145 -8.66 -1.85 -1.42
N VAL A 146 -7.88 -2.71 -0.75
CA VAL A 146 -6.49 -2.40 -0.36
C VAL A 146 -5.64 -2.02 -1.57
N SER A 147 -5.81 -2.72 -2.69
CA SER A 147 -5.10 -2.43 -3.94
C SER A 147 -5.34 -1.00 -4.43
N PHE A 148 -6.56 -0.48 -4.28
CA PHE A 148 -6.91 0.88 -4.69
C PHE A 148 -6.26 1.93 -3.79
N ILE A 149 -6.33 1.73 -2.46
CA ILE A 149 -5.66 2.60 -1.49
C ILE A 149 -4.14 2.61 -1.71
N GLU A 150 -3.54 1.47 -2.03
CA GLU A 150 -2.11 1.43 -2.32
C GLU A 150 -1.77 2.19 -3.61
N GLN A 151 -2.56 2.12 -4.69
CA GLN A 151 -2.30 2.96 -5.88
C GLN A 151 -2.28 4.46 -5.54
N ILE A 152 -3.24 4.92 -4.73
CA ILE A 152 -3.29 6.31 -4.25
C ILE A 152 -2.04 6.67 -3.45
N ARG A 153 -1.64 5.81 -2.50
CA ARG A 153 -0.45 6.01 -1.66
C ARG A 153 0.82 6.13 -2.50
N GLN A 154 1.01 5.21 -3.45
CA GLN A 154 2.17 5.22 -4.34
C GLN A 154 2.20 6.49 -5.20
N ARG A 155 1.07 6.83 -5.82
CA ARG A 155 0.94 8.05 -6.64
C ARG A 155 1.35 9.29 -5.86
N ILE A 156 0.77 9.52 -4.69
CA ILE A 156 1.08 10.69 -3.85
C ILE A 156 2.54 10.69 -3.44
N TYR A 157 3.09 9.53 -3.10
CA TYR A 157 4.47 9.40 -2.69
C TYR A 157 5.46 9.76 -3.81
N PHE A 158 5.27 9.23 -5.02
CA PHE A 158 6.12 9.56 -6.16
C PHE A 158 5.88 10.98 -6.69
N GLU A 159 4.66 11.50 -6.58
CA GLU A 159 4.32 12.87 -6.97
C GLU A 159 5.11 13.87 -6.10
N ARG A 160 5.16 13.63 -4.78
CA ARG A 160 5.94 14.46 -3.83
C ARG A 160 7.44 14.44 -4.10
N GLN A 161 7.94 13.34 -4.67
CA GLN A 161 9.34 13.20 -5.08
C GLN A 161 9.59 13.73 -6.50
N SER A 162 8.59 14.33 -7.15
CA SER A 162 8.65 14.77 -8.56
C SER A 162 8.96 13.64 -9.56
N HIS A 163 8.69 12.39 -9.20
CA HIS A 163 8.81 11.24 -10.10
C HIS A 163 7.52 11.06 -10.92
N TYR A 164 7.27 11.99 -11.84
CA TYR A 164 5.99 12.08 -12.55
C TYR A 164 5.72 10.90 -13.48
N SER A 165 6.73 10.28 -14.09
CA SER A 165 6.57 9.07 -14.90
C SER A 165 6.03 7.89 -14.08
N VAL A 166 6.50 7.71 -12.84
CA VAL A 166 6.03 6.64 -11.95
C VAL A 166 4.64 6.99 -11.41
N SER A 167 4.43 8.25 -11.05
CA SER A 167 3.15 8.77 -10.57
C SER A 167 2.05 8.60 -11.62
N LEU A 168 2.35 8.82 -12.90
CA LEU A 168 1.43 8.64 -14.02
C LEU A 168 0.98 7.18 -14.16
N ASN A 169 1.87 6.21 -13.94
CA ASN A 169 1.51 4.79 -13.96
C ASN A 169 0.54 4.43 -12.83
N HIS A 170 0.78 4.94 -11.63
CA HIS A 170 -0.14 4.75 -10.50
C HIS A 170 -1.47 5.46 -10.73
N LEU A 171 -1.46 6.66 -11.34
CA LEU A 171 -2.66 7.40 -11.73
C LEU A 171 -3.54 6.61 -12.71
N LEU A 172 -2.93 5.99 -13.73
CA LEU A 172 -3.67 5.12 -14.66
C LEU A 172 -4.23 3.89 -13.95
N ASN A 173 -3.40 3.19 -13.16
CA ASN A 173 -3.82 1.99 -12.43
C ASN A 173 -4.96 2.32 -11.44
N GLU A 174 -4.92 3.49 -10.81
CA GLU A 174 -5.97 4.01 -9.92
C GLU A 174 -7.31 4.09 -10.66
N ILE A 175 -7.36 4.72 -11.84
CA ILE A 175 -8.59 4.83 -12.64
C ILE A 175 -9.09 3.49 -13.16
N GLN A 176 -8.17 2.66 -13.67
CA GLN A 176 -8.51 1.36 -14.24
C GLN A 176 -9.11 0.46 -13.16
N LEU A 177 -8.50 0.47 -11.97
CA LEU A 177 -8.97 -0.29 -10.82
C LEU A 177 -10.33 0.25 -10.34
N ALA A 178 -10.50 1.56 -10.24
CA ALA A 178 -11.80 2.16 -9.88
C ALA A 178 -12.92 1.71 -10.84
N CYS A 179 -12.67 1.79 -12.15
CA CYS A 179 -13.63 1.34 -13.16
C CYS A 179 -13.93 -0.16 -13.01
N SER A 180 -12.91 -1.01 -12.86
CA SER A 180 -13.11 -2.47 -12.72
C SER A 180 -13.93 -2.83 -11.47
N ILE A 181 -13.71 -2.13 -10.35
CA ILE A 181 -14.45 -2.35 -9.10
C ILE A 181 -15.91 -1.95 -9.27
N LEU A 182 -16.16 -0.80 -9.89
CA LEU A 182 -17.52 -0.27 -10.08
C LEU A 182 -18.29 -1.01 -11.18
N ASP A 183 -17.60 -1.60 -12.16
CA ASP A 183 -18.17 -2.47 -13.19
C ASP A 183 -18.30 -3.94 -12.73
N GLY A 184 -17.78 -4.27 -11.55
CA GLY A 184 -17.83 -5.62 -10.99
C GLY A 184 -17.01 -6.67 -11.77
N LYS A 185 -15.95 -6.25 -12.46
CA LYS A 185 -15.11 -7.13 -13.30
C LYS A 185 -13.71 -7.33 -12.71
N ASP A 186 -13.08 -8.46 -13.06
CA ASP A 186 -11.69 -8.74 -12.66
C ASP A 186 -10.72 -7.79 -13.37
N ILE A 187 -9.92 -7.07 -12.57
CA ILE A 187 -8.86 -6.18 -13.05
C ILE A 187 -7.85 -6.85 -13.99
N LYS A 188 -7.65 -8.18 -13.87
CA LYS A 188 -6.72 -8.91 -14.75
C LYS A 188 -7.14 -8.85 -16.22
N THR A 189 -8.44 -8.97 -16.46
CA THR A 189 -9.06 -8.95 -17.80
C THR A 189 -9.55 -7.57 -18.20
N TYR A 190 -9.65 -6.63 -17.26
CA TYR A 190 -10.13 -5.28 -17.52
C TYR A 190 -9.06 -4.41 -18.18
N LYS A 191 -9.21 -4.01 -19.45
CA LYS A 191 -8.23 -3.21 -20.21
C LYS A 191 -8.88 -1.89 -20.69
N GLU A 192 -8.14 -1.16 -21.53
CA GLU A 192 -8.53 0.14 -22.04
C GLU A 192 -9.89 0.14 -22.76
N PRO A 193 -10.25 -0.86 -23.59
CA PRO A 193 -11.57 -0.91 -24.22
C PRO A 193 -12.71 -1.02 -23.20
N GLU A 194 -12.56 -1.85 -22.17
CA GLU A 194 -13.56 -2.01 -21.12
C GLU A 194 -13.73 -0.73 -20.29
N VAL A 195 -12.61 -0.04 -20.01
CA VAL A 195 -12.64 1.29 -19.39
C VAL A 195 -13.42 2.27 -20.25
N ALA A 196 -13.16 2.33 -21.56
CA ALA A 196 -13.85 3.25 -22.46
C ALA A 196 -15.36 3.00 -22.54
N VAL A 197 -15.77 1.73 -22.58
CA VAL A 197 -17.18 1.31 -22.55
C VAL A 197 -17.84 1.75 -21.25
N PHE A 198 -17.22 1.47 -20.11
CA PHE A 198 -17.75 1.85 -18.79
C PHE A 198 -17.84 3.36 -18.61
N LEU A 199 -16.81 4.12 -19.01
CA LEU A 199 -16.85 5.59 -18.92
C LEU A 199 -17.94 6.19 -19.82
N THR A 200 -18.23 5.55 -20.95
CA THR A 200 -19.34 5.95 -21.83
C THR A 200 -20.69 5.66 -21.19
N SER A 201 -20.88 4.49 -20.56
CA SER A 201 -22.13 4.17 -19.86
C SER A 201 -22.38 5.06 -18.65
N LYS A 202 -21.32 5.60 -18.03
CA LYS A 202 -21.39 6.60 -16.96
C LYS A 202 -21.56 8.05 -17.43
N GLY A 203 -21.68 8.28 -18.76
CA GLY A 203 -21.95 9.61 -19.30
C GLY A 203 -20.75 10.57 -19.26
N LEU A 204 -19.52 10.06 -19.16
CA LEU A 204 -18.33 10.93 -19.16
C LEU A 204 -18.17 11.64 -20.51
N ASN A 205 -17.89 12.95 -20.48
CA ASN A 205 -17.76 13.75 -21.69
C ASN A 205 -16.59 13.29 -22.59
N ASN A 206 -16.72 13.52 -23.89
CA ASN A 206 -15.75 13.07 -24.88
C ASN A 206 -14.32 13.61 -24.66
N PRO A 207 -14.10 14.91 -24.33
CA PRO A 207 -12.74 15.41 -24.08
C PRO A 207 -12.02 14.66 -22.95
N THR A 208 -12.72 14.37 -21.85
CA THR A 208 -12.12 13.64 -20.73
C THR A 208 -11.87 12.17 -21.11
N LYS A 209 -12.81 11.51 -21.80
CA LYS A 209 -12.62 10.14 -22.30
C LYS A 209 -11.40 10.02 -23.22
N THR A 210 -11.24 10.92 -24.18
CA THR A 210 -10.08 10.95 -25.09
C THR A 210 -8.78 11.09 -24.30
N LYS A 211 -8.76 11.95 -23.27
CA LYS A 211 -7.59 12.12 -22.41
C LYS A 211 -7.29 10.89 -21.56
N ILE A 212 -8.30 10.16 -21.07
CA ILE A 212 -8.09 8.88 -20.38
C ILE A 212 -7.56 7.81 -21.34
N SER A 213 -8.08 7.70 -22.56
CA SER A 213 -7.53 6.77 -23.57
C SER A 213 -6.07 7.11 -23.92
N ASN A 214 -5.76 8.39 -24.09
CA ASN A 214 -4.39 8.86 -24.31
C ASN A 214 -3.46 8.53 -23.13
N LEU A 215 -3.97 8.51 -21.89
CA LEU A 215 -3.20 8.10 -20.72
C LEU A 215 -2.76 6.64 -20.78
N PHE A 216 -3.61 5.73 -21.28
CA PHE A 216 -3.23 4.33 -21.54
C PHE A 216 -2.11 4.24 -22.58
N ASN A 217 -2.26 4.96 -23.70
CA ASN A 217 -1.25 5.01 -24.76
C ASN A 217 0.07 5.60 -24.25
N ARG A 218 0.01 6.66 -23.44
CA ARG A 218 1.18 7.33 -22.87
C ARG A 218 1.96 6.42 -21.94
N ARG A 219 1.28 5.60 -21.12
CA ARG A 219 1.93 4.58 -20.28
C ARG A 219 2.66 3.54 -21.12
N ASN A 220 2.05 3.05 -22.20
CA ASN A 220 2.67 2.02 -23.05
C ASN A 220 3.99 2.50 -23.69
N ASN A 221 4.14 3.82 -23.82
CA ASN A 221 5.34 4.50 -24.29
C ASN A 221 6.25 5.03 -23.17
N ASN A 222 5.94 4.74 -21.90
CA ASN A 222 6.72 5.13 -20.73
C ASN A 222 7.57 3.94 -20.24
N PRO A 223 8.91 4.02 -20.11
CA PRO A 223 9.77 2.84 -19.94
C PRO A 223 9.82 2.25 -18.52
N VAL A 224 9.01 2.76 -17.58
CA VAL A 224 9.09 2.42 -16.16
C VAL A 224 8.84 0.91 -15.88
N SER A 225 8.35 0.14 -16.86
CA SER A 225 8.10 -1.31 -16.71
C SER A 225 9.20 -2.24 -17.22
N HIS A 226 10.22 -1.77 -17.96
CA HIS A 226 11.32 -2.61 -18.47
C HIS A 226 12.66 -1.88 -18.41
N SER A 227 13.43 -2.13 -17.36
CA SER A 227 14.78 -1.58 -17.14
C SER A 227 15.87 -2.25 -18.01
N GLY A 228 15.61 -2.55 -19.29
CA GLY A 228 16.58 -3.31 -20.10
C GLY A 228 16.38 -3.39 -21.61
N SER A 229 15.61 -2.50 -22.25
CA SER A 229 15.55 -2.47 -23.72
C SER A 229 15.78 -1.04 -24.24
N ASP A 230 17.00 -0.78 -24.71
CA ASP A 230 17.49 0.49 -25.28
C ASP A 230 16.87 0.88 -26.64
N SER A 231 15.73 0.30 -27.05
CA SER A 231 15.15 0.51 -28.38
C SER A 231 13.96 1.47 -28.44
N ARG A 232 13.49 2.01 -27.31
CA ARG A 232 12.42 3.03 -27.29
C ARG A 232 12.91 4.31 -26.65
N VAL A 233 12.92 5.39 -27.43
CA VAL A 233 13.21 6.75 -26.94
C VAL A 233 12.23 7.06 -25.80
N ALA A 234 12.76 7.02 -24.58
CA ALA A 234 12.04 7.23 -23.35
C ALA A 234 11.62 8.70 -23.21
N TRP A 235 10.37 9.04 -23.49
CA TRP A 235 9.89 10.39 -23.19
C TRP A 235 9.48 10.48 -21.72
N ALA A 236 10.29 11.13 -20.90
CA ALA A 236 9.96 11.43 -19.51
C ALA A 236 8.63 12.21 -19.43
N VAL A 237 7.83 11.96 -18.39
CA VAL A 237 6.58 12.69 -18.18
C VAL A 237 6.90 14.00 -17.47
N GLU A 238 6.51 15.12 -18.08
CA GLU A 238 6.69 16.44 -17.47
C GLU A 238 5.67 16.69 -16.36
N LYS A 239 6.00 17.60 -15.44
CA LYS A 239 5.10 18.00 -14.35
C LYS A 239 3.76 18.50 -14.89
N THR A 240 3.79 19.39 -15.88
CA THR A 240 2.61 20.00 -16.51
C THR A 240 1.73 18.94 -17.18
N GLU A 241 2.34 18.04 -17.96
CA GLU A 241 1.68 16.88 -18.58
C GLU A 241 0.98 16.01 -17.52
N TYR A 242 1.68 15.67 -16.43
CA TYR A 242 1.11 14.86 -15.35
C TYR A 242 -0.10 15.53 -14.70
N PHE A 243 -0.02 16.82 -14.38
CA PHE A 243 -1.14 17.53 -13.74
C PHE A 243 -2.34 17.70 -14.68
N ASP A 244 -2.11 17.83 -15.99
CA ASP A 244 -3.18 17.81 -16.99
C ASP A 244 -3.95 16.47 -16.96
N TYR A 245 -3.24 15.35 -17.01
CA TYR A 245 -3.86 14.03 -16.84
C TYR A 245 -4.58 13.89 -15.49
N LYS A 246 -3.94 14.32 -14.39
CA LYS A 246 -4.50 14.24 -13.04
C LYS A 246 -5.82 15.01 -12.93
N ASN A 247 -5.97 16.14 -13.61
CA ASN A 247 -7.20 16.92 -13.64
C ASN A 247 -8.33 16.19 -14.39
N HIS A 248 -8.03 15.50 -15.49
CA HIS A 248 -9.01 14.67 -16.18
C HIS A 248 -9.36 13.41 -15.38
N VAL A 249 -8.42 12.84 -14.64
CA VAL A 249 -8.69 11.77 -13.68
C VAL A 249 -9.62 12.25 -12.57
N LYS A 250 -9.39 13.44 -12.00
CA LYS A 250 -10.30 14.05 -11.01
C LYS A 250 -11.75 14.07 -11.51
N LYS A 251 -11.98 14.67 -12.69
CA LYS A 251 -13.32 14.75 -13.32
C LYS A 251 -13.94 13.37 -13.56
N THR A 252 -13.12 12.41 -13.97
CA THR A 252 -13.56 11.02 -14.18
C THR A 252 -14.01 10.39 -12.87
N MET A 253 -13.21 10.50 -11.81
CA MET A 253 -13.52 9.96 -10.49
C MET A 253 -14.81 10.60 -9.95
N GLU A 254 -14.98 11.92 -10.04
CA GLU A 254 -16.20 12.62 -9.65
C GLU A 254 -17.45 12.09 -10.37
N THR A 255 -17.31 11.74 -11.66
CA THR A 255 -18.42 11.24 -12.49
C THR A 255 -18.79 9.80 -12.16
N ILE A 256 -17.82 8.90 -12.01
CA ILE A 256 -18.10 7.46 -11.88
C ILE A 256 -18.54 7.04 -10.47
N VAL A 257 -18.22 7.86 -9.46
CA VAL A 257 -18.61 7.62 -8.05
C VAL A 257 -19.84 8.41 -7.61
N SER A 258 -20.39 9.26 -8.49
CA SER A 258 -21.67 9.94 -8.28
C SER A 258 -22.83 9.03 -8.65
#